data_AF-A0A2V2SAC6-F1
#
_entry.id   AF-A0A2V2SAC6-F1
#
_cell.length_a   1.000
_cell.length_b   1.000
_cell.length_c   1.000
_cell.angle_alpha   90.00
_cell.angle_beta   90.00
_cell.angle_gamma   90.00
#
_symmetry.space_group_name_H-M   'P 1'
#
loop_
_entity.id
_entity.type
_entity.pdbx_description
1 polymer ?
#
loop_
_entity_poly.entity_id
_entity_poly.type
_entity_poly.pdbx_seq_one_letter_code
_entity_poly.pdbx_strand_id
1 'polypeptide(L)'
;MKNIPVFPKVMTKGSATATIYERQYEKDTKHGRRKYVEYRLAYYVGKERKLKTFADYESAKAAADEVLGDIRDGKPEPVALSGFDRDRFQRAEAAVLPTGIALDVAASHFAKAVEILGSDLVIEAAREYDKRHRNLQPRLVGEAVEEFITVQELRQKDGHLSAVHVNRQAARLRAFAEQIKINVASVTAQDIDRFLDGLMKPDGQRVGLRTRDNWADEITGFFEWAKVKKYVPFDFNETVSRLSSDRDKPIEVYEPEEMAALLAKAESDLAPALQSVPLLACALLRF
;
A
#
# COMPACT_ATOMS: atom_id res chain seq x y z
N MET A 1 -30.43 -0.06 -64.16
CA MET A 1 -29.44 -1.07 -64.54
C MET A 1 -28.52 -1.28 -63.35
N LYS A 2 -28.50 -2.48 -62.72
CA LYS A 2 -27.56 -2.75 -61.61
C LYS A 2 -26.15 -2.84 -62.20
N ASN A 3 -25.24 -1.98 -61.74
CA ASN A 3 -23.83 -1.99 -62.14
C ASN A 3 -23.24 -3.34 -61.70
N ILE A 4 -23.01 -4.25 -62.63
CA ILE A 4 -22.40 -5.55 -62.31
C ILE A 4 -20.90 -5.29 -62.15
N PRO A 5 -20.33 -5.45 -60.94
CA PRO A 5 -18.89 -5.26 -60.76
C PRO A 5 -18.13 -6.29 -61.59
N VAL A 6 -17.12 -5.83 -62.34
CA VAL A 6 -16.22 -6.71 -63.11
C VAL A 6 -15.20 -7.33 -62.15
N PHE A 7 -15.07 -8.65 -62.19
CA PHE A 7 -14.14 -9.42 -61.38
C PHE A 7 -12.95 -9.93 -62.21
N PRO A 8 -11.74 -10.07 -61.65
CA PRO A 8 -11.38 -9.80 -60.25
C PRO A 8 -11.38 -8.30 -59.91
N LYS A 9 -11.93 -7.97 -58.74
CA LYS A 9 -12.03 -6.59 -58.25
C LYS A 9 -10.86 -6.30 -57.32
N VAL A 10 -9.91 -5.50 -57.78
CA VAL A 10 -8.78 -5.04 -56.96
C VAL A 10 -9.19 -3.82 -56.15
N MET A 11 -8.86 -3.82 -54.86
CA MET A 11 -9.07 -2.73 -53.91
C MET A 11 -7.72 -2.33 -53.31
N THR A 12 -7.46 -1.03 -53.24
CA THR A 12 -6.17 -0.49 -52.81
C THR A 12 -6.39 0.63 -51.80
N LYS A 13 -5.59 0.66 -50.72
CA LYS A 13 -5.59 1.73 -49.73
C LYS A 13 -4.15 1.99 -49.30
N GLY A 14 -3.57 3.10 -49.76
CA GLY A 14 -2.14 3.36 -49.60
C GLY A 14 -1.31 2.31 -50.35
N SER A 15 -0.34 1.69 -49.66
CA SER A 15 0.51 0.60 -50.19
C SER A 15 -0.12 -0.80 -50.06
N ALA A 16 -1.28 -0.92 -49.40
CA ALA A 16 -1.97 -2.20 -49.22
C ALA A 16 -2.90 -2.50 -50.39
N THR A 17 -2.90 -3.75 -50.84
CA THR A 17 -3.73 -4.24 -51.95
C THR A 17 -4.47 -5.52 -51.57
N ALA A 18 -5.76 -5.58 -51.87
CA ALA A 18 -6.59 -6.77 -51.71
C ALA A 18 -7.38 -7.03 -53.00
N THR A 19 -7.59 -8.29 -53.36
CA THR A 19 -8.29 -8.68 -54.59
C THR A 19 -9.47 -9.58 -54.27
N ILE A 20 -10.67 -9.20 -54.74
CA ILE A 20 -11.88 -10.00 -54.61
C ILE A 20 -12.11 -10.75 -55.92
N TYR A 21 -12.24 -12.07 -55.84
CA TYR A 21 -12.60 -12.95 -56.95
C TYR A 21 -14.05 -13.40 -56.79
N GLU A 22 -14.81 -13.43 -57.88
CA GLU A 22 -16.09 -14.11 -57.93
C GLU A 22 -15.88 -15.56 -58.36
N ARG A 23 -16.52 -16.50 -57.66
CA ARG A 23 -16.55 -17.90 -58.02
C ARG A 23 -18.00 -18.36 -58.13
N GLN A 24 -18.38 -18.78 -59.32
CA GLN A 24 -19.66 -19.45 -59.56
C GLN A 24 -19.45 -20.96 -59.58
N TYR A 25 -20.29 -21.71 -58.88
CA TYR A 25 -20.26 -23.17 -58.92
C TYR A 25 -21.65 -23.77 -58.79
N GLU A 26 -21.80 -24.98 -59.28
CA GLU A 26 -23.03 -25.75 -59.17
C GLU A 26 -22.85 -26.89 -58.17
N LYS A 27 -23.89 -27.16 -57.37
CA LYS A 27 -23.92 -28.27 -56.43
C LYS A 27 -25.22 -29.04 -56.59
N ASP A 28 -25.11 -30.36 -56.67
CA ASP A 28 -26.26 -31.26 -56.65
C ASP A 28 -26.87 -31.24 -55.23
N THR A 29 -28.16 -30.98 -55.16
CA THR A 29 -28.93 -30.98 -53.91
C THR A 29 -30.07 -31.99 -54.00
N LYS A 30 -30.72 -32.29 -52.86
CA LYS A 30 -31.88 -33.20 -52.80
C LYS A 30 -33.04 -32.80 -53.74
N HIS A 31 -33.07 -31.55 -54.21
CA HIS A 31 -34.10 -31.00 -55.10
C HIS A 31 -33.55 -30.57 -56.48
N GLY A 32 -32.43 -31.16 -56.90
CA GLY A 32 -31.79 -30.86 -58.19
C GLY A 32 -30.55 -29.96 -58.06
N ARG A 33 -30.09 -29.43 -59.19
CA ARG A 33 -28.84 -28.68 -59.31
C ARG A 33 -29.03 -27.21 -58.95
N ARG A 34 -28.29 -26.70 -57.96
CA ARG A 34 -28.35 -25.29 -57.55
C ARG A 34 -27.04 -24.57 -57.89
N LYS A 35 -27.17 -23.35 -58.42
CA LYS A 35 -26.06 -22.42 -58.69
C LYS A 35 -25.79 -21.57 -57.45
N TYR A 36 -24.52 -21.45 -57.08
CA TYR A 36 -24.04 -20.64 -55.97
C TYR A 36 -22.98 -19.66 -56.48
N VAL A 37 -22.97 -18.47 -55.90
CA VAL A 37 -21.94 -17.45 -56.11
C VAL A 37 -21.26 -17.23 -54.77
N GLU A 38 -19.93 -17.32 -54.75
CA GLU A 38 -19.09 -17.01 -53.60
C GLU A 38 -18.06 -15.95 -54.00
N TYR A 39 -17.72 -15.08 -53.05
CA TYR A 39 -16.72 -14.04 -53.23
C TYR A 39 -15.50 -14.36 -52.36
N ARG A 40 -14.32 -14.42 -52.98
CA ARG A 40 -13.06 -14.73 -52.29
C ARG A 40 -12.18 -13.51 -52.21
N LEU A 41 -11.95 -13.02 -51.01
CA LEU A 41 -10.99 -11.96 -50.71
C LEU A 41 -9.59 -12.56 -50.55
N ALA A 42 -8.65 -12.12 -51.39
CA ALA A 42 -7.24 -12.44 -51.30
C ALA A 42 -6.43 -11.21 -50.91
N TYR A 43 -5.61 -11.34 -49.87
CA TYR A 43 -4.73 -10.25 -49.39
C TYR A 43 -3.44 -10.84 -48.84
N TYR A 44 -2.43 -9.97 -48.66
CA TYR A 44 -1.14 -10.34 -48.09
C TYR A 44 -0.96 -9.69 -46.72
N VAL A 45 -0.48 -10.47 -45.75
CA VAL A 45 0.04 -9.97 -44.48
C VAL A 45 1.49 -10.39 -44.39
N GLY A 46 2.42 -9.42 -44.44
CA GLY A 46 3.83 -9.72 -44.62
C GLY A 46 4.09 -10.48 -45.94
N LYS A 47 4.59 -11.71 -45.86
CA LYS A 47 4.87 -12.59 -47.02
C LYS A 47 3.79 -13.65 -47.26
N GLU A 48 2.81 -13.78 -46.37
CA GLU A 48 1.80 -14.83 -46.45
C GLU A 48 0.53 -14.34 -47.15
N ARG A 49 0.03 -15.15 -48.10
CA ARG A 49 -1.23 -14.91 -48.79
C ARG A 49 -2.38 -15.52 -47.98
N LYS A 50 -3.36 -14.70 -47.62
CA LYS A 50 -4.58 -15.14 -46.93
C LYS A 50 -5.81 -15.06 -47.84
N LEU A 51 -6.74 -15.98 -47.62
CA LEU A 51 -7.99 -16.10 -48.36
C LEU A 51 -9.16 -16.16 -47.39
N LYS A 52 -10.15 -15.28 -47.57
CA LYS A 52 -11.44 -15.32 -46.87
C LYS A 52 -12.56 -15.47 -47.91
N THR A 53 -13.56 -16.30 -47.62
CA THR A 53 -14.69 -16.56 -48.53
C THR A 53 -15.97 -16.00 -47.92
N PHE A 54 -16.78 -15.35 -48.74
CA PHE A 54 -18.02 -14.69 -48.38
C PHE A 54 -19.15 -15.10 -49.34
N ALA A 55 -20.40 -15.07 -48.86
CA ALA A 55 -21.57 -15.40 -49.67
C ALA A 55 -22.06 -14.21 -50.53
N ASP A 56 -21.74 -12.98 -50.15
CA ASP A 56 -22.14 -11.77 -50.86
C ASP A 56 -20.98 -10.78 -51.06
N TYR A 57 -21.09 -9.95 -52.10
CA TYR A 57 -20.05 -9.02 -52.50
C TYR A 57 -19.85 -7.89 -51.48
N GLU A 58 -20.94 -7.39 -50.88
CA GLU A 58 -20.85 -6.26 -49.94
C GLU A 58 -20.13 -6.67 -48.65
N SER A 59 -20.36 -7.88 -48.13
CA SER A 59 -19.59 -8.45 -47.02
C SER A 59 -18.12 -8.63 -47.38
N ALA A 60 -17.82 -9.11 -48.59
CA ALA A 60 -16.44 -9.25 -49.07
C ALA A 60 -15.74 -7.89 -49.19
N LYS A 61 -16.46 -6.86 -49.63
CA LYS A 61 -15.97 -5.48 -49.77
C LYS A 61 -15.75 -4.81 -48.42
N ALA A 62 -16.68 -4.93 -47.48
CA ALA A 62 -16.54 -4.40 -46.12
C ALA A 62 -15.33 -5.02 -45.41
N ALA A 63 -15.18 -6.35 -45.51
CA ALA A 63 -14.02 -7.04 -44.96
C ALA A 63 -12.71 -6.65 -45.67
N ALA A 64 -12.74 -6.36 -46.97
CA ALA A 64 -11.58 -5.84 -47.68
C ALA A 64 -11.18 -4.45 -47.18
N ASP A 65 -12.14 -3.55 -46.97
CA ASP A 65 -11.89 -2.19 -46.47
C ASP A 65 -11.33 -2.17 -45.04
N GLU A 66 -11.79 -3.08 -44.18
CA GLU A 66 -11.28 -3.32 -42.82
C GLU A 66 -9.82 -3.83 -42.87
N VAL A 67 -9.58 -4.93 -43.60
CA VAL A 67 -8.24 -5.52 -43.74
C VAL A 67 -7.24 -4.53 -44.33
N LEU A 68 -7.65 -3.74 -45.34
CA LEU A 68 -6.80 -2.69 -45.91
C LEU A 68 -6.53 -1.55 -44.91
N GLY A 69 -7.47 -1.25 -44.02
CA GLY A 69 -7.28 -0.32 -42.91
C GLY A 69 -6.24 -0.84 -41.91
N ASP A 70 -6.39 -2.09 -41.48
CA ASP A 70 -5.51 -2.71 -40.50
C ASP A 70 -4.07 -2.87 -41.01
N ILE A 71 -3.89 -3.28 -42.27
CA ILE A 71 -2.56 -3.38 -42.91
C ILE A 71 -1.89 -2.00 -42.97
N ARG A 72 -2.65 -0.95 -43.33
CA ARG A 72 -2.12 0.42 -43.39
C ARG A 72 -1.70 0.93 -42.00
N ASP A 73 -2.52 0.64 -41.00
CA ASP A 73 -2.30 1.11 -39.63
C ASP A 73 -1.27 0.24 -38.87
N GLY A 74 -0.70 -0.79 -39.52
CA GLY A 74 0.30 -1.68 -38.92
C GLY A 74 -0.24 -2.51 -37.76
N LYS A 75 -1.57 -2.68 -37.67
CA LYS A 75 -2.17 -3.46 -36.59
C LYS A 75 -1.85 -4.94 -36.78
N PRO A 76 -1.38 -5.63 -35.73
CA PRO A 76 -1.24 -7.07 -35.78
C PRO A 76 -2.63 -7.68 -36.02
N GLU A 77 -2.68 -8.74 -36.84
CA GLU A 77 -3.93 -9.43 -37.13
C GLU A 77 -4.55 -9.92 -35.82
N PRO A 78 -5.85 -9.68 -35.58
CA PRO A 78 -6.51 -10.21 -34.41
C PRO A 78 -6.40 -11.74 -34.46
N VAL A 79 -5.65 -12.30 -33.50
CA VAL A 79 -5.62 -13.74 -33.30
C VAL A 79 -7.06 -14.15 -33.01
N ALA A 80 -7.65 -14.93 -33.90
CA ALA A 80 -8.98 -15.46 -33.67
C ALA A 80 -8.92 -16.32 -32.41
N LEU A 81 -9.53 -15.84 -31.33
CA LEU A 81 -9.67 -16.62 -30.11
C LEU A 81 -10.36 -17.93 -30.46
N SER A 82 -9.79 -19.04 -29.99
CA SER A 82 -10.49 -20.33 -30.07
C SER A 82 -11.84 -20.22 -29.36
N GLY A 83 -12.81 -21.08 -29.69
CA GLY A 83 -14.10 -21.08 -28.98
C GLY A 83 -13.92 -21.17 -27.46
N PHE A 84 -12.94 -21.96 -27.02
CA PHE A 84 -12.61 -22.12 -25.60
C PHE A 84 -11.99 -20.86 -24.98
N ASP A 85 -11.12 -20.15 -25.70
CA ASP A 85 -10.54 -18.88 -25.21
C ASP A 85 -11.58 -17.77 -25.16
N ARG A 86 -12.55 -17.77 -26.09
CA ARG A 86 -13.71 -16.87 -26.05
C ARG A 86 -14.55 -17.13 -24.80
N ASP A 87 -14.86 -18.39 -24.49
CA ASP A 87 -15.64 -18.74 -23.31
C ASP A 87 -14.91 -18.36 -22.00
N ARG A 88 -13.58 -18.50 -21.97
CA ARG A 88 -12.74 -18.04 -20.85
C ARG A 88 -12.77 -16.53 -20.71
N PHE A 89 -12.60 -15.81 -21.82
CA PHE A 89 -12.66 -14.35 -21.85
C PHE A 89 -14.01 -13.84 -21.35
N GLN A 90 -15.12 -14.39 -21.86
CA GLN A 90 -16.48 -14.01 -21.45
C GLN A 90 -16.73 -14.26 -19.97
N ARG A 91 -16.26 -15.39 -19.43
CA ARG A 91 -16.37 -15.68 -17.98
C ARG A 91 -15.55 -14.71 -17.14
N ALA A 92 -14.33 -14.38 -17.57
CA ALA A 92 -13.47 -13.45 -16.85
C ALA A 92 -14.05 -12.03 -16.89
N GLU A 93 -14.54 -11.59 -18.05
CA GLU A 93 -15.21 -10.30 -18.21
C GLU A 93 -16.48 -10.21 -17.34
N ALA A 94 -17.33 -11.24 -17.35
CA ALA A 94 -18.52 -11.30 -16.50
C ALA A 94 -18.21 -11.25 -15.00
N ALA A 95 -17.08 -11.83 -14.57
CA ALA A 95 -16.66 -11.82 -13.17
C ALA A 95 -16.17 -10.44 -12.70
N VAL A 96 -15.49 -9.70 -13.59
CA VAL A 96 -14.89 -8.39 -13.24
C VAL A 96 -15.89 -7.25 -13.45
N LEU A 97 -16.85 -7.37 -14.39
CA LEU A 97 -17.83 -6.34 -14.73
C LEU A 97 -18.50 -5.65 -13.52
N PRO A 98 -18.93 -6.36 -12.46
CA PRO A 98 -19.56 -5.73 -11.28
C PRO A 98 -18.63 -4.79 -10.50
N THR A 99 -17.32 -4.95 -10.62
CA THR A 99 -16.32 -4.13 -9.93
C THR A 99 -16.07 -2.79 -10.63
N GLY A 100 -16.47 -2.64 -11.90
CA GLY A 100 -16.19 -1.47 -12.73
C GLY A 100 -14.73 -1.37 -13.20
N ILE A 101 -13.87 -2.34 -12.89
CA ILE A 101 -12.47 -2.39 -13.30
C ILE A 101 -12.38 -3.04 -14.69
N ALA A 102 -11.49 -2.55 -15.56
CA ALA A 102 -11.25 -3.19 -16.85
C ALA A 102 -10.52 -4.55 -16.66
N LEU A 103 -10.83 -5.53 -17.52
CA LEU A 103 -10.33 -6.90 -17.35
C LEU A 103 -8.80 -7.01 -17.35
N ASP A 104 -8.14 -6.23 -18.22
CA ASP A 104 -6.69 -6.13 -18.31
C ASP A 104 -6.06 -5.53 -17.04
N VAL A 105 -6.69 -4.51 -16.45
CA VAL A 105 -6.29 -3.91 -15.18
C VAL A 105 -6.47 -4.91 -14.03
N ALA A 106 -7.59 -5.62 -13.99
CA ALA A 106 -7.85 -6.64 -12.97
C ALA A 106 -6.83 -7.79 -13.02
N ALA A 107 -6.48 -8.26 -14.22
CA ALA A 107 -5.44 -9.26 -14.42
C ALA A 107 -4.07 -8.74 -13.94
N SER A 108 -3.74 -7.48 -14.23
CA SER A 108 -2.49 -6.84 -13.81
C SER A 108 -2.41 -6.70 -12.28
N HIS A 109 -3.50 -6.28 -11.63
CA HIS A 109 -3.59 -6.20 -10.18
C HIS A 109 -3.45 -7.57 -9.52
N PHE A 110 -4.10 -8.59 -10.07
CA PHE A 110 -3.97 -9.96 -9.57
C PHE A 110 -2.53 -10.46 -9.67
N ALA A 111 -1.88 -10.30 -10.83
CA ALA A 111 -0.49 -10.68 -11.02
C ALA A 111 0.44 -9.97 -10.02
N LYS A 112 0.24 -8.66 -9.81
CA LYS A 112 1.02 -7.90 -8.83
C LYS A 112 0.76 -8.33 -7.39
N ALA A 113 -0.49 -8.65 -7.05
CA ALA A 113 -0.84 -9.16 -5.73
C ALA A 113 -0.19 -10.52 -5.46
N VAL A 114 -0.18 -11.43 -6.45
CA VAL A 114 0.52 -12.72 -6.36
C VAL A 114 2.03 -12.53 -6.23
N GLU A 115 2.62 -11.56 -6.92
CA GLU A 115 4.05 -11.20 -6.78
C GLU A 115 4.37 -10.73 -5.33
N ILE A 116 3.51 -9.87 -4.76
CA ILE A 116 3.68 -9.35 -3.40
C ILE A 116 3.48 -10.46 -2.34
N LEU A 117 2.47 -11.30 -2.52
CA LEU A 117 2.11 -12.36 -1.56
C LEU A 117 2.92 -13.64 -1.74
N GLY A 118 3.63 -13.79 -2.87
CA GLY A 118 4.33 -15.01 -3.27
C GLY A 118 3.41 -16.20 -3.60
N SER A 119 2.09 -16.01 -3.62
CA SER A 119 1.09 -17.07 -3.81
C SER A 119 -0.31 -16.52 -4.15
N ASP A 120 -1.21 -17.39 -4.59
CA ASP A 120 -2.62 -17.06 -4.83
C ASP A 120 -3.43 -17.01 -3.52
N LEU A 121 -3.11 -16.03 -2.68
CA LEU A 121 -3.78 -15.75 -1.41
C LEU A 121 -4.47 -14.38 -1.40
N VAL A 122 -4.76 -13.83 -2.58
CA VAL A 122 -5.30 -12.46 -2.74
C VAL A 122 -6.62 -12.28 -1.97
N ILE A 123 -7.48 -13.30 -1.97
CA ILE A 123 -8.77 -13.27 -1.25
C ILE A 123 -8.55 -13.29 0.27
N GLU A 124 -7.66 -14.16 0.77
CA GLU A 124 -7.40 -14.26 2.21
C GLU A 124 -6.69 -13.01 2.73
N ALA A 125 -5.75 -12.46 1.96
CA ALA A 125 -5.13 -11.17 2.25
C ALA A 125 -6.18 -10.04 2.32
N ALA A 126 -7.13 -9.99 1.39
CA ALA A 126 -8.20 -9.00 1.41
C ALA A 126 -9.12 -9.17 2.63
N ARG A 127 -9.49 -10.41 3.01
CA ARG A 127 -10.28 -10.69 4.21
C ARG A 127 -9.57 -10.27 5.48
N GLU A 128 -8.29 -10.61 5.59
CA GLU A 128 -7.52 -10.29 6.79
C GLU A 128 -7.22 -8.79 6.89
N TYR A 129 -6.97 -8.13 5.75
CA TYR A 129 -6.88 -6.66 5.69
C TYR A 129 -8.18 -6.02 6.18
N ASP A 130 -9.33 -6.41 5.62
CA ASP A 130 -10.64 -5.90 6.03
C ASP A 130 -10.92 -6.19 7.52
N LYS A 131 -10.66 -7.40 8.01
CA LYS A 131 -10.82 -7.74 9.44
C LYS A 131 -10.04 -6.80 10.37
N ARG A 132 -8.84 -6.35 9.97
CA ARG A 132 -7.99 -5.46 10.78
C ARG A 132 -8.30 -3.98 10.61
N HIS A 133 -8.79 -3.59 9.44
CA HIS A 133 -9.01 -2.18 9.06
C HIS A 133 -10.49 -1.77 9.10
N ARG A 134 -11.41 -2.72 9.27
CA ARG A 134 -12.84 -2.46 9.40
C ARG A 134 -13.13 -1.84 10.76
N ASN A 135 -14.03 -0.85 10.78
CA ASN A 135 -14.50 -0.14 11.96
C ASN A 135 -13.43 0.67 12.71
N LEU A 136 -12.31 1.02 12.06
CA LEU A 136 -11.40 2.01 12.61
C LEU A 136 -12.16 3.33 12.85
N GLN A 137 -11.85 3.98 13.95
CA GLN A 137 -12.43 5.26 14.32
C GLN A 137 -11.37 6.34 14.07
N PRO A 138 -11.45 7.08 12.95
CA PRO A 138 -10.48 8.13 12.66
C PRO A 138 -10.45 9.14 13.80
N ARG A 139 -9.26 9.46 14.29
CA ARG A 139 -9.03 10.41 15.37
C ARG A 139 -7.77 11.21 15.07
N LEU A 140 -7.79 12.50 15.35
CA LEU A 140 -6.59 13.33 15.28
C LEU A 140 -5.67 13.00 16.46
N VAL A 141 -4.35 13.06 16.25
CA VAL A 141 -3.35 12.79 17.30
C VAL A 141 -3.60 13.65 18.54
N GLY A 142 -3.85 14.94 18.39
CA GLY A 142 -4.14 15.82 19.53
C GLY A 142 -5.36 15.42 20.35
N GLU A 143 -6.45 15.01 19.70
CA GLU A 143 -7.66 14.55 20.40
C GLU A 143 -7.42 13.22 21.12
N ALA A 144 -6.75 12.29 20.44
CA ALA A 144 -6.41 10.98 21.01
C ALA A 144 -5.43 11.11 22.20
N VAL A 145 -4.49 12.05 22.15
CA VAL A 145 -3.55 12.32 23.24
C VAL A 145 -4.28 12.85 24.47
N GLU A 146 -5.20 13.79 24.34
CA GLU A 146 -5.97 14.29 25.49
C GLU A 146 -6.86 13.21 26.10
N GLU A 147 -7.47 12.35 25.28
CA GLU A 147 -8.20 11.18 25.76
C GLU A 147 -7.29 10.20 26.52
N PHE A 148 -6.10 9.93 26.01
CA PHE A 148 -5.12 9.07 26.67
C PHE A 148 -4.67 9.65 28.01
N ILE A 149 -4.37 10.94 28.06
CA ILE A 149 -3.99 11.65 29.30
C ILE A 149 -5.11 11.55 30.33
N THR A 150 -6.37 11.75 29.92
CA THR A 150 -7.54 11.60 30.80
C THR A 150 -7.60 10.20 31.42
N VAL A 151 -7.34 9.15 30.62
CA VAL A 151 -7.28 7.77 31.13
C VAL A 151 -6.14 7.59 32.15
N GLN A 152 -4.97 8.17 31.89
CA GLN A 152 -3.82 8.09 32.78
C GLN A 152 -4.04 8.85 34.10
N GLU A 153 -4.71 10.00 34.06
CA GLU A 153 -5.12 10.77 35.24
C GLU A 153 -6.15 10.01 36.10
N LEU A 154 -7.09 9.27 35.48
CA LEU A 154 -7.99 8.40 36.22
C LEU A 154 -7.22 7.28 36.94
N ARG A 155 -6.29 6.61 36.25
CA ARG A 155 -5.42 5.58 36.85
C ARG A 155 -4.55 6.13 37.99
N GLN A 156 -4.15 7.40 37.90
CA GLN A 156 -3.44 8.07 38.99
C GLN A 156 -4.34 8.28 40.21
N LYS A 157 -5.59 8.72 40.02
CA LYS A 157 -6.57 8.86 41.12
C LYS A 157 -6.85 7.53 41.81
N ASP A 158 -6.85 6.44 41.06
CA ASP A 158 -7.01 5.07 41.57
C ASP A 158 -5.73 4.52 42.25
N GLY A 159 -4.66 5.32 42.31
CA GLY A 159 -3.40 4.95 42.98
C GLY A 159 -2.47 4.05 42.18
N HIS A 160 -2.78 3.77 40.90
CA HIS A 160 -1.95 2.92 40.04
C HIS A 160 -0.73 3.66 39.45
N LEU A 161 -0.73 4.98 39.43
CA LEU A 161 0.33 5.82 38.86
C LEU A 161 0.66 7.00 39.77
N SER A 162 1.92 7.43 39.76
CA SER A 162 2.33 8.65 40.47
C SER A 162 1.96 9.90 39.66
N ALA A 163 1.63 10.99 40.36
CA ALA A 163 1.32 12.28 39.72
C ALA A 163 2.49 12.80 38.86
N VAL A 164 3.73 12.59 39.33
CA VAL A 164 4.95 13.00 38.61
C VAL A 164 5.06 12.26 37.27
N HIS A 165 4.70 10.97 37.23
CA HIS A 165 4.72 10.19 36.01
C HIS A 165 3.69 10.70 35.00
N VAL A 166 2.43 10.87 35.42
CA VAL A 166 1.35 11.35 34.54
C VAL A 166 1.62 12.75 34.02
N ASN A 167 2.06 13.68 34.86
CA ASN A 167 2.38 15.05 34.44
C ASN A 167 3.51 15.08 33.39
N ARG A 168 4.55 14.25 33.58
CA ARG A 168 5.65 14.12 32.63
C ARG A 168 5.17 13.55 31.30
N GLN A 169 4.42 12.45 31.34
CA GLN A 169 3.87 11.80 30.16
C GLN A 169 2.94 12.74 29.39
N ALA A 170 2.08 13.48 30.09
CA ALA A 170 1.17 14.46 29.50
C ALA A 170 1.92 15.59 28.78
N ALA A 171 2.96 16.17 29.41
CA ALA A 171 3.75 17.22 28.80
C ALA A 171 4.45 16.74 27.50
N ARG A 172 4.98 15.52 27.51
CA ARG A 172 5.68 14.92 26.38
C ARG A 172 4.73 14.60 25.21
N LEU A 173 3.60 13.95 25.49
CA LEU A 173 2.63 13.60 24.46
C LEU A 173 1.91 14.83 23.89
N ARG A 174 1.71 15.90 24.68
CA ARG A 174 1.20 17.17 24.16
C ARG A 174 2.19 17.82 23.18
N ALA A 175 3.48 17.85 23.51
CA ALA A 175 4.51 18.35 22.58
C ALA A 175 4.55 17.53 21.28
N PHE A 176 4.37 16.21 21.36
CA PHE A 176 4.22 15.35 20.19
C PHE A 176 2.99 15.72 19.33
N ALA A 177 1.83 15.90 19.97
CA ALA A 177 0.59 16.30 19.30
C ALA A 177 0.64 17.69 18.66
N GLU A 178 1.41 18.62 19.23
CA GLU A 178 1.59 19.96 18.65
C GLU A 178 2.32 19.91 17.30
N GLN A 179 3.29 18.99 17.16
CA GLN A 179 4.07 18.82 15.94
C GLN A 179 3.35 17.94 14.89
N ILE A 180 2.63 16.90 15.33
CA ILE A 180 1.98 15.93 14.45
C ILE A 180 0.45 16.12 14.47
N LYS A 181 -0.06 16.89 13.50
CA LYS A 181 -1.48 17.28 13.38
C LYS A 181 -2.25 16.47 12.35
N ILE A 182 -2.01 15.16 12.30
CA ILE A 182 -2.66 14.23 11.36
C ILE A 182 -3.51 13.20 12.11
N ASN A 183 -4.17 12.31 11.38
CA ASN A 183 -4.86 11.16 11.97
C ASN A 183 -3.86 10.19 12.58
N VAL A 184 -4.21 9.58 13.72
CA VAL A 184 -3.33 8.63 14.44
C VAL A 184 -2.88 7.48 13.55
N ALA A 185 -3.78 6.93 12.71
CA ALA A 185 -3.48 5.84 11.76
C ALA A 185 -2.55 6.23 10.60
N SER A 186 -2.29 7.52 10.40
CA SER A 186 -1.44 8.01 9.32
C SER A 186 -0.03 8.37 9.78
N VAL A 187 0.26 8.28 11.09
CA VAL A 187 1.60 8.53 11.63
C VAL A 187 2.53 7.41 11.20
N THR A 188 3.71 7.75 10.72
CA THR A 188 4.76 6.79 10.33
C THR A 188 5.92 6.80 11.32
N ALA A 189 6.73 5.74 11.32
CA ALA A 189 7.96 5.65 12.11
C ALA A 189 8.92 6.80 11.76
N GLN A 190 8.94 7.22 10.48
CA GLN A 190 9.74 8.37 10.04
C GLN A 190 9.28 9.68 10.67
N ASP A 191 7.97 9.89 10.84
CA ASP A 191 7.45 11.09 11.50
C ASP A 191 7.82 11.09 12.99
N ILE A 192 7.81 9.92 13.63
CA ILE A 192 8.23 9.74 15.03
C ILE A 192 9.74 9.99 15.17
N ASP A 193 10.58 9.41 14.31
CA ASP A 193 12.02 9.65 14.32
C ASP A 193 12.34 11.14 14.09
N ARG A 194 11.68 11.78 13.12
CA ARG A 194 11.84 13.23 12.86
C ARG A 194 11.48 14.07 14.08
N PHE A 195 10.42 13.70 14.80
CA PHE A 195 10.04 14.34 16.05
C PHE A 195 11.11 14.15 17.13
N LEU A 196 11.51 12.90 17.38
CA LEU A 196 12.47 12.54 18.42
C LEU A 196 13.86 13.17 18.19
N ASP A 197 14.32 13.20 16.95
CA ASP A 197 15.61 13.77 16.58
C ASP A 197 15.62 15.32 16.64
N GLY A 198 14.44 15.93 16.61
CA GLY A 198 14.22 17.36 16.80
C GLY A 198 14.14 17.79 18.27
N LEU A 199 14.20 16.87 19.23
CA LEU A 199 14.11 17.19 20.66
C LEU A 199 15.36 17.93 21.15
N MET A 200 15.15 19.12 21.70
CA MET A 200 16.19 20.00 22.23
C MET A 200 16.01 20.22 23.73
N LYS A 201 17.12 20.37 24.44
CA LYS A 201 17.19 20.83 25.82
C LYS A 201 17.08 22.37 25.87
N PRO A 202 16.79 22.97 27.04
CA PRO A 202 16.75 24.42 27.21
C PRO A 202 18.06 25.14 26.87
N ASP A 203 19.20 24.45 26.96
CA ASP A 203 20.54 24.95 26.62
C ASP A 203 20.83 24.96 25.10
N GLY A 204 19.87 24.56 24.27
CA GLY A 204 20.02 24.48 22.82
C GLY A 204 20.78 23.25 22.33
N GLN A 205 21.08 22.27 23.18
CA GLN A 205 21.67 21.00 22.78
C GLN A 205 20.59 19.94 22.52
N ARG A 206 20.92 18.91 21.72
CA ARG A 206 20.03 17.75 21.55
C ARG A 206 19.86 16.98 22.86
N VAL A 207 18.70 16.38 23.04
CA VAL A 207 18.47 15.46 24.18
C VAL A 207 19.40 14.25 24.09
N GLY A 208 19.78 13.69 25.25
CA GLY A 208 20.59 12.48 25.30
C GLY A 208 19.83 11.25 24.79
N LEU A 209 20.55 10.23 24.31
CA LEU A 209 19.95 9.02 23.73
C LEU A 209 18.97 8.31 24.67
N ARG A 210 19.29 8.22 25.96
CA ARG A 210 18.38 7.64 26.97
C ARG A 210 17.08 8.44 27.09
N THR A 211 17.18 9.77 27.05
CA THR A 211 15.99 10.63 27.08
C THR A 211 15.16 10.42 25.81
N ARG A 212 15.79 10.40 24.63
CA ARG A 212 15.11 10.10 23.36
C ARG A 212 14.34 8.77 23.44
N ASP A 213 14.99 7.71 23.88
CA ASP A 213 14.37 6.38 23.99
C ASP A 213 13.20 6.37 25.00
N ASN A 214 13.32 7.08 26.12
CA ASN A 214 12.21 7.22 27.07
C ASN A 214 10.98 7.93 26.45
N TRP A 215 11.18 8.90 25.55
CA TRP A 215 10.06 9.50 24.80
C TRP A 215 9.47 8.52 23.78
N ALA A 216 10.32 7.74 23.10
CA ALA A 216 9.88 6.69 22.18
C ALA A 216 9.03 5.63 22.88
N ASP A 217 9.42 5.21 24.09
CA ASP A 217 8.66 4.24 24.90
C ASP A 217 7.28 4.79 25.29
N GLU A 218 7.18 6.07 25.65
CA GLU A 218 5.90 6.71 25.97
C GLU A 218 4.98 6.83 24.75
N ILE A 219 5.53 7.18 23.58
CA ILE A 219 4.80 7.23 22.31
C ILE A 219 4.31 5.83 21.93
N THR A 220 5.14 4.81 22.11
CA THR A 220 4.77 3.41 21.86
C THR A 220 3.60 2.99 22.75
N GLY A 221 3.65 3.32 24.06
CA GLY A 221 2.54 3.06 24.98
C GLY A 221 1.24 3.76 24.58
N PHE A 222 1.32 4.98 24.04
CA PHE A 222 0.16 5.68 23.48
C PHE A 222 -0.44 4.93 22.28
N PHE A 223 0.37 4.45 21.33
CA PHE A 223 -0.13 3.68 20.19
C PHE A 223 -0.73 2.33 20.58
N GLU A 224 -0.17 1.65 21.58
CA GLU A 224 -0.75 0.42 22.13
C GLU A 224 -2.15 0.67 22.72
N TRP A 225 -2.33 1.77 23.43
CA TRP A 225 -3.66 2.20 23.86
C TRP A 225 -4.58 2.56 22.69
N ALA A 226 -4.05 3.22 21.65
CA ALA A 226 -4.81 3.60 20.47
C ALA A 226 -5.33 2.37 19.67
N LYS A 227 -4.59 1.24 19.68
CA LYS A 227 -5.05 -0.05 19.14
C LYS A 227 -6.31 -0.53 19.85
N VAL A 228 -6.33 -0.48 21.19
CA VAL A 228 -7.49 -0.88 22.00
C VAL A 228 -8.72 -0.01 21.68
N LYS A 229 -8.50 1.27 21.42
CA LYS A 229 -9.55 2.23 21.01
C LYS A 229 -9.96 2.11 19.54
N LYS A 230 -9.29 1.28 18.76
CA LYS A 230 -9.48 1.12 17.31
C LYS A 230 -9.25 2.42 16.53
N TYR A 231 -8.35 3.28 17.01
CA TYR A 231 -7.88 4.45 16.24
C TYR A 231 -6.85 4.06 15.20
N VAL A 232 -6.17 2.93 15.41
CA VAL A 232 -5.21 2.32 14.48
C VAL A 232 -5.51 0.82 14.33
N PRO A 233 -5.08 0.19 13.22
CA PRO A 233 -5.14 -1.26 13.05
C PRO A 233 -4.38 -2.00 14.17
N PHE A 234 -4.76 -3.25 14.41
CA PHE A 234 -4.10 -4.09 15.42
C PHE A 234 -2.61 -4.34 15.12
N ASP A 235 -2.27 -4.46 13.83
CA ASP A 235 -0.91 -4.67 13.32
C ASP A 235 -0.12 -3.36 13.10
N PHE A 236 -0.67 -2.21 13.53
CA PHE A 236 0.05 -0.94 13.51
C PHE A 236 1.35 -1.05 14.32
N ASN A 237 2.49 -0.92 13.66
CA ASN A 237 3.81 -1.10 14.28
C ASN A 237 4.83 -0.08 13.74
N GLU A 238 4.48 1.19 13.84
CA GLU A 238 5.36 2.31 13.50
C GLU A 238 6.33 2.61 14.67
N THR A 239 6.97 1.57 15.19
CA THR A 239 7.93 1.68 16.29
C THR A 239 9.29 2.13 15.77
N VAL A 240 9.98 2.93 16.58
CA VAL A 240 11.33 3.44 16.28
C VAL A 240 12.37 2.69 17.09
N SER A 241 13.55 2.52 16.49
CA SER A 241 14.64 1.79 17.13
C SER A 241 15.18 2.54 18.34
N ARG A 242 15.47 1.79 19.41
CA ARG A 242 16.22 2.31 20.57
C ARG A 242 17.66 2.59 20.14
N LEU A 243 18.16 3.77 20.49
CA LEU A 243 19.51 4.20 20.12
C LEU A 243 20.48 4.22 21.30
N SER A 244 19.95 4.28 22.54
CA SER A 244 20.81 4.16 23.70
C SER A 244 21.34 2.73 23.82
N SER A 245 22.66 2.61 23.95
CA SER A 245 23.28 1.36 24.42
C SER A 245 23.24 1.36 25.94
N ASP A 246 22.95 0.21 26.56
CA ASP A 246 23.06 -0.03 28.02
C ASP A 246 24.49 0.08 28.58
N ARG A 247 25.41 0.72 27.85
CA ARG A 247 26.67 1.21 28.41
C ARG A 247 26.38 2.47 29.23
N ASP A 248 25.61 2.30 30.29
CA ASP A 248 25.57 3.28 31.37
C ASP A 248 27.04 3.48 31.81
N LYS A 249 27.45 4.74 31.93
CA LYS A 249 28.72 5.03 32.61
C LYS A 249 28.65 4.36 33.99
N PRO A 250 29.73 3.73 34.47
CA PRO A 250 29.73 3.11 35.79
C PRO A 250 29.22 4.15 36.78
N ILE A 251 28.10 3.88 37.43
CA ILE A 251 27.63 4.74 38.50
C ILE A 251 28.55 4.44 39.68
N GLU A 252 29.48 5.35 39.96
CA GLU A 252 30.43 5.21 41.05
C GLU A 252 29.69 5.45 42.37
N VAL A 253 29.98 4.60 43.36
CA VAL A 253 29.52 4.77 44.73
C VAL A 253 30.59 5.52 45.50
N TYR A 254 30.21 6.49 46.33
CA TYR A 254 31.18 7.18 47.17
C TYR A 254 31.84 6.21 48.15
N GLU A 255 33.17 6.23 48.21
CA GLU A 255 33.91 5.50 49.24
C GLU A 255 33.68 6.14 50.62
N PRO A 256 33.84 5.40 51.73
CA PRO A 256 33.62 5.91 53.08
C PRO A 256 34.39 7.20 53.40
N GLU A 257 35.62 7.31 52.89
CA GLU A 257 36.48 8.49 53.06
C GLU A 257 35.97 9.70 52.27
N GLU A 258 35.50 9.49 51.04
CA GLU A 258 34.90 10.52 50.21
C GLU A 258 33.58 11.01 50.83
N MET A 259 32.81 10.10 51.41
CA MET A 259 31.57 10.44 52.08
C MET A 259 31.82 11.25 53.35
N ALA A 260 32.82 10.88 54.15
CA ALA A 260 33.24 11.66 55.32
C ALA A 260 33.70 13.07 54.91
N ALA A 261 34.44 13.20 53.80
CA ALA A 261 34.89 14.48 53.28
C ALA A 261 33.73 15.36 52.78
N LEU A 262 32.71 14.76 52.15
CA LEU A 262 31.48 15.43 51.73
C LEU A 262 30.68 15.94 52.93
N LEU A 263 30.49 15.10 53.96
CA LEU A 263 29.78 15.47 55.19
C LEU A 263 30.50 16.58 55.96
N ALA A 264 31.84 16.56 55.99
CA ALA A 264 32.65 17.59 56.66
C ALA A 264 32.58 18.95 55.97
N LYS A 265 32.27 18.99 54.66
CA LYS A 265 32.11 20.23 53.87
C LYS A 265 30.67 20.65 53.66
N ALA A 266 29.69 19.84 54.07
CA ALA A 266 28.28 20.17 53.94
C ALA A 266 27.93 21.35 54.87
N GLU A 267 27.16 22.31 54.35
CA GLU A 267 26.59 23.40 55.16
C GLU A 267 25.71 22.83 56.30
N SER A 268 25.64 23.54 57.43
CA SER A 268 24.96 23.07 58.65
C SER A 268 23.50 22.63 58.43
N ASP A 269 22.87 23.17 57.40
CA ASP A 269 21.46 22.97 57.09
C ASP A 269 21.22 21.68 56.29
N LEU A 270 22.26 21.12 55.66
CA LEU A 270 22.22 19.86 54.91
C LEU A 270 22.65 18.66 55.75
N ALA A 271 23.38 18.90 56.85
CA ALA A 271 23.88 17.84 57.73
C ALA A 271 22.78 16.94 58.32
N PRO A 272 21.60 17.44 58.77
CA PRO A 272 20.55 16.59 59.31
C PRO A 272 19.95 15.63 58.26
N ALA A 273 19.76 16.09 57.02
CA ALA A 273 19.19 15.28 55.94
C ALA A 273 20.15 14.18 55.44
N LEU A 274 21.46 14.44 55.54
CA LEU A 274 22.51 13.47 55.20
C LEU A 274 22.75 12.44 56.31
N GLN A 275 22.51 12.81 57.58
CA GLN A 275 22.68 11.92 58.74
C GLN A 275 21.44 11.06 59.02
N SER A 276 20.23 11.50 58.64
CA SER A 276 18.96 10.82 58.94
C SER A 276 18.63 9.63 58.03
N VAL A 277 19.58 9.15 57.22
CA VAL A 277 19.37 7.98 56.34
C VAL A 277 20.27 6.83 56.80
N PRO A 278 19.81 5.95 57.71
CA PRO A 278 20.62 4.86 58.28
C PRO A 278 20.99 3.76 57.26
N LEU A 279 20.57 3.89 56.00
CA LEU A 279 20.78 2.91 54.92
C LEU A 279 21.62 3.47 53.74
N LEU A 280 22.05 4.73 53.77
CA LEU A 280 22.80 5.34 52.65
C LEU A 280 24.33 5.18 52.71
N ALA A 281 24.88 4.52 53.74
CA ALA A 281 26.30 4.20 53.79
C ALA A 281 26.77 3.26 52.65
N CYS A 282 25.86 2.72 51.83
CA CYS A 282 26.19 1.85 50.70
C CYS A 282 25.67 2.31 49.32
N ALA A 283 24.96 3.44 49.18
CA ALA A 283 24.26 3.71 47.91
C ALA A 283 24.02 5.20 47.57
N LEU A 284 24.94 6.10 47.92
CA LEU A 284 24.95 7.43 47.30
C LEU A 284 25.69 7.33 45.97
N LEU A 285 24.92 7.42 44.89
CA LEU A 285 25.39 7.34 43.51
C LEU A 285 25.95 8.69 43.06
N ARG A 286 27.12 8.67 42.43
CA ARG A 286 27.77 9.82 41.79
C ARG A 286 27.29 9.89 40.33
N PHE A 287 26.75 11.03 39.90
CA PHE A 287 26.26 11.26 38.53
C PHE A 287 27.27 12.03 37.67
#